data_AF-A0A938MA99-F1
#
_entry.id   AF-A0A938MA99-F1
#
_cell.length_a   1.000
_cell.length_b   1.000
_cell.length_c   1.000
_cell.angle_alpha   90.00
_cell.angle_beta   90.00
_cell.angle_gamma   90.00
#
_symmetry.space_group_name_H-M   'P 1'
#
loop_
_entity.id
_entity.type
_entity.pdbx_description
1 polymer ?
#
loop_
_entity_poly.entity_id
_entity_poly.type
_entity_poly.pdbx_seq_one_letter_code
_entity_poly.pdbx_strand_id
1 'polypeptide(L)'
;MSAEVAKEHVETVSAASHAYVVEVGGKLDGQNTIASQPVAGRNTMERPLFEPNVEVRIENLGDTTVENVRLTANGRGNRRSLDAIVSEAFRRYAGKETGLADREKALAIWRLVRDAFYHFNAPELWFEDGTVKSDLYDAIHLLNSYENSGCSCTAIAVARLWEHAGLKTRVWNFATVHWISEVWYDGAWHMLDADMRVFYLQRDNKTIASVEDCIRDRDLIRRTHHYGPFAKTDPKDDAAHGSWYQDKNTGTPYEVASCEPNILSLRPGEAVVYRWDNIGKFHDNGRHVPTRPKFANGKIIYRLPRPLMHEKHTWDSHIIPVTSPWCIVGGRFTGKLVSAGKGGLLRVDISFDRKDWRCLWDSQQDKDPNIAVSLDDAIATKRTNAKYQYWLKVQILKLVSKPEDYRLDDVCIETDVEMNVHASPSLTLGKNQIAYADDTQGPRRVRITHVWRESSENTPPSTPTDGRHADGVLSWRGATDADGDEIVDHWVEVRGDADLRWPLACDLERVTGSGDPRWQAPPGWLNPGETYFWHVRAKDKRGAWSD
;
A
#
# COMPACT_ATOMS: atom_id res chain seq x y z
N MET A 1 -27.16 -6.18 -12.20
CA MET A 1 -26.56 -6.34 -10.86
C MET A 1 -27.40 -5.52 -9.90
N SER A 2 -28.19 -6.15 -9.04
CA SER A 2 -28.78 -5.42 -7.90
C SER A 2 -27.61 -4.91 -7.07
N ALA A 3 -27.56 -3.61 -6.78
CA ALA A 3 -26.51 -3.08 -5.92
C ALA A 3 -26.57 -3.81 -4.57
N GLU A 4 -25.58 -4.66 -4.29
CA GLU A 4 -25.45 -5.33 -3.00
C GLU A 4 -25.43 -4.26 -1.90
N VAL A 5 -26.35 -4.39 -0.95
CA VAL A 5 -26.53 -3.41 0.13
C VAL A 5 -25.28 -3.43 1.00
N ALA A 6 -24.65 -2.27 1.19
CA ALA A 6 -23.50 -2.15 2.06
C ALA A 6 -23.87 -2.52 3.51
N LYS A 7 -22.98 -3.28 4.14
CA LYS A 7 -23.02 -3.63 5.56
C LYS A 7 -22.20 -2.63 6.35
N GLU A 8 -22.52 -2.48 7.63
CA GLU A 8 -21.85 -1.56 8.54
C GLU A 8 -21.61 -2.21 9.90
N HIS A 9 -20.46 -1.91 10.49
CA HIS A 9 -20.15 -2.19 11.90
C HIS A 9 -19.54 -0.94 12.54
N VAL A 10 -20.06 -0.55 13.70
CA VAL A 10 -19.64 0.65 14.43
C VAL A 10 -19.16 0.26 15.82
N GLU A 11 -17.96 0.68 16.16
CA GLU A 11 -17.36 0.50 17.48
C GLU A 11 -17.05 1.87 18.11
N THR A 12 -17.32 2.05 19.40
CA THR A 12 -16.91 3.25 20.15
C THR A 12 -15.91 2.88 21.23
N VAL A 13 -14.69 3.38 21.10
CA VAL A 13 -13.54 3.06 21.95
C VAL A 13 -13.23 4.20 22.90
N SER A 14 -12.99 3.86 24.17
CA SER A 14 -12.54 4.78 25.23
C SER A 14 -11.26 4.34 25.93
N ALA A 15 -10.69 3.19 25.53
CA ALA A 15 -9.45 2.63 26.05
C ALA A 15 -8.30 2.78 25.04
N ALA A 16 -7.06 2.82 25.53
CA ALA A 16 -5.86 2.94 24.69
C ALA A 16 -5.61 1.75 23.75
N SER A 17 -6.23 0.60 24.06
CA SER A 17 -6.24 -0.59 23.22
C SER A 17 -7.63 -1.24 23.30
N HIS A 18 -8.12 -1.71 22.16
CA HIS A 18 -9.41 -2.36 22.06
C HIS A 18 -9.40 -3.36 20.91
N ALA A 19 -10.04 -4.51 21.10
CA ALA A 19 -10.12 -5.56 20.09
C ALA A 19 -11.56 -6.05 19.94
N TYR A 20 -11.95 -6.33 18.70
CA TYR A 20 -13.29 -6.79 18.35
C TYR A 20 -13.26 -7.59 17.05
N VAL A 21 -14.37 -8.21 16.68
CA VAL A 21 -14.49 -9.04 15.48
C VAL A 21 -15.52 -8.44 14.53
N VAL A 22 -15.16 -8.40 13.24
CA VAL A 22 -16.08 -8.12 12.15
C VAL A 22 -16.21 -9.38 11.30
N GLU A 23 -17.44 -9.86 11.10
CA GLU A 23 -17.72 -11.04 10.28
C GLU A 23 -18.22 -10.59 8.90
N VAL A 24 -17.47 -10.94 7.86
CA VAL A 24 -17.83 -10.70 6.46
C VAL A 24 -18.44 -11.99 5.92
N GLY A 25 -19.73 -11.94 5.60
CA GLY A 25 -20.44 -13.03 4.95
C GLY A 25 -20.16 -13.12 3.45
N GLY A 26 -20.96 -13.94 2.77
CA GLY A 26 -20.83 -14.20 1.34
C GLY A 26 -19.86 -15.34 1.05
N LYS A 27 -19.29 -15.34 -0.15
CA LYS A 27 -18.37 -16.36 -0.67
C LYS A 27 -17.16 -15.77 -1.37
N LEU A 28 -17.15 -14.47 -1.64
CA LEU A 28 -16.11 -13.80 -2.42
C LEU A 28 -15.45 -12.68 -1.62
N ASP A 29 -14.14 -12.51 -1.82
CA ASP A 29 -13.37 -11.38 -1.36
C ASP A 29 -12.21 -11.05 -2.31
N GLY A 30 -11.36 -10.10 -1.91
CA GLY A 30 -10.22 -9.71 -2.72
C GLY A 30 -9.12 -10.78 -2.85
N GLN A 31 -9.09 -11.80 -1.99
CA GLN A 31 -8.06 -12.86 -2.01
C GLN A 31 -8.45 -14.04 -2.88
N ASN A 32 -9.74 -14.39 -2.91
CA ASN A 32 -10.24 -15.47 -3.75
C ASN A 32 -10.75 -14.99 -5.12
N THR A 33 -10.71 -13.69 -5.42
CA THR A 33 -11.06 -13.17 -6.76
C THR A 33 -9.90 -12.46 -7.47
N ILE A 34 -8.65 -12.75 -7.08
CA ILE A 34 -7.47 -12.11 -7.68
C ILE A 34 -7.42 -12.40 -9.19
N ALA A 35 -7.30 -11.34 -9.98
CA ALA A 35 -7.05 -11.41 -11.41
C ALA A 35 -5.76 -10.65 -11.77
N SER A 36 -5.12 -11.09 -12.86
CA SER A 36 -3.98 -10.40 -13.45
C SER A 36 -4.46 -9.30 -14.39
N GLN A 37 -3.95 -8.09 -14.20
CA GLN A 37 -4.14 -6.98 -15.12
C GLN A 37 -2.78 -6.57 -15.73
N PRO A 38 -2.64 -6.55 -17.07
CA PRO A 38 -1.43 -6.02 -17.71
C PRO A 38 -1.24 -4.53 -17.41
N VAL A 39 0.01 -4.13 -17.17
CA VAL A 39 0.40 -2.73 -16.91
C VAL A 39 1.12 -2.15 -18.13
N ALA A 40 2.32 -2.66 -18.41
CA ALA A 40 3.14 -2.32 -19.57
C ALA A 40 4.15 -3.45 -19.80
N GLY A 41 4.33 -3.88 -21.06
CA GLY A 41 5.14 -5.06 -21.36
C GLY A 41 4.60 -6.32 -20.66
N ARG A 42 5.47 -7.07 -19.98
CA ARG A 42 5.09 -8.24 -19.16
C ARG A 42 4.75 -7.92 -17.71
N ASN A 43 4.89 -6.66 -17.28
CA ASN A 43 4.48 -6.25 -15.94
C ASN A 43 3.00 -6.47 -15.76
N THR A 44 2.66 -7.20 -14.70
CA THR A 44 1.29 -7.44 -14.28
C THR A 44 1.08 -6.85 -12.90
N MET A 45 -0.16 -6.46 -12.65
CA MET A 45 -0.63 -6.13 -11.31
C MET A 45 -1.78 -7.06 -10.94
N GLU A 46 -1.89 -7.33 -9.65
CA GLU A 46 -3.01 -8.09 -9.10
C GLU A 46 -4.16 -7.13 -8.78
N ARG A 47 -5.34 -7.45 -9.32
CA ARG A 47 -6.58 -6.72 -9.08
C ARG A 47 -7.70 -7.70 -8.77
N PRO A 48 -8.40 -7.56 -7.64
CA PRO A 48 -9.55 -8.41 -7.35
C PRO A 48 -10.71 -8.09 -8.29
N LEU A 49 -11.46 -9.12 -8.70
CA LEU A 49 -12.73 -8.93 -9.41
C LEU A 49 -13.83 -8.46 -8.46
N PHE A 50 -13.74 -8.81 -7.16
CA PHE A 50 -14.62 -8.35 -6.11
C PHE A 50 -13.81 -7.81 -4.92
N GLU A 51 -14.02 -6.54 -4.58
CA GLU A 51 -13.43 -5.89 -3.41
C GLU A 51 -14.55 -5.64 -2.37
N PRO A 52 -14.57 -6.39 -1.25
CA PRO A 52 -15.60 -6.20 -0.24
C PRO A 52 -15.43 -4.87 0.51
N ASN A 53 -14.19 -4.38 0.67
CA ASN A 53 -13.93 -3.19 1.48
C ASN A 53 -14.42 -1.93 0.76
N VAL A 54 -15.27 -1.15 1.43
CA VAL A 54 -15.72 0.16 0.91
C VAL A 54 -14.98 1.27 1.61
N GLU A 55 -15.12 1.33 2.93
CA GLU A 55 -14.56 2.41 3.74
C GLU A 55 -14.31 1.96 5.19
N VAL A 56 -13.23 2.44 5.79
CA VAL A 56 -13.05 2.42 7.24
C VAL A 56 -12.78 3.84 7.73
N ARG A 57 -13.62 4.33 8.64
CA ARG A 57 -13.51 5.67 9.23
C ARG A 57 -13.13 5.57 10.70
N ILE A 58 -12.13 6.34 11.12
CA ILE A 58 -11.74 6.49 12.53
C ILE A 58 -11.88 7.96 12.88
N GLU A 59 -12.77 8.30 13.82
CA GLU A 59 -13.09 9.67 14.18
C GLU A 59 -12.97 9.95 15.68
N ASN A 60 -12.39 11.09 16.03
CA ASN A 60 -12.29 11.55 17.40
C ASN A 60 -13.55 12.33 17.80
N LEU A 61 -14.32 11.74 18.71
CA LEU A 61 -15.53 12.30 19.29
C LEU A 61 -15.32 12.93 20.67
N GLY A 62 -14.07 12.93 21.16
CA GLY A 62 -13.69 13.50 22.44
C GLY A 62 -13.14 14.92 22.31
N ASP A 63 -12.75 15.47 23.46
CA ASP A 63 -12.26 16.85 23.58
C ASP A 63 -10.72 16.93 23.68
N THR A 64 -10.04 15.78 23.58
CA THR A 64 -8.58 15.62 23.62
C THR A 64 -8.08 15.12 22.29
N THR A 65 -6.89 15.56 21.85
CA THR A 65 -6.22 14.95 20.68
C THR A 65 -5.91 13.50 20.99
N VAL A 66 -6.24 12.60 20.05
CA VAL A 66 -5.87 11.20 20.12
C VAL A 66 -4.59 10.99 19.33
N GLU A 67 -3.52 10.59 20.00
CA GLU A 67 -2.17 10.54 19.46
C GLU A 67 -1.84 9.16 18.87
N ASN A 68 -1.19 9.13 17.71
CA ASN A 68 -0.65 7.93 17.06
C ASN A 68 -1.68 6.77 16.92
N VAL A 69 -2.82 7.08 16.33
CA VAL A 69 -3.92 6.14 16.09
C VAL A 69 -3.51 5.04 15.12
N ARG A 70 -3.73 3.79 15.51
CA ARG A 70 -3.47 2.59 14.71
C ARG A 70 -4.70 1.68 14.71
N LEU A 71 -4.99 1.11 13.55
CA LEU A 71 -6.02 0.11 13.37
C LEU A 71 -5.45 -1.00 12.50
N THR A 72 -5.60 -2.24 12.93
CA THR A 72 -5.20 -3.42 12.15
C THR A 72 -6.37 -4.37 11.97
N ALA A 73 -6.38 -5.05 10.84
CA ALA A 73 -7.30 -6.16 10.55
C ALA A 73 -6.49 -7.43 10.27
N ASN A 74 -6.77 -8.50 10.99
CA ASN A 74 -6.03 -9.77 10.93
C ASN A 74 -4.51 -9.56 11.08
N GLY A 75 -4.14 -8.62 11.94
CA GLY A 75 -2.75 -8.27 12.21
C GLY A 75 -2.04 -7.46 11.12
N ARG A 76 -2.76 -6.95 10.11
CA ARG A 76 -2.23 -6.15 9.00
C ARG A 76 -2.67 -4.69 9.09
N GLY A 77 -1.86 -3.80 8.54
CA GLY A 77 -2.22 -2.39 8.32
C GLY A 77 -1.61 -1.39 9.31
N ASN A 78 -0.72 -1.84 10.19
CA ASN A 78 0.11 -0.95 11.00
C ASN A 78 1.50 -0.85 10.38
N ARG A 79 1.66 0.09 9.45
CA ARG A 79 2.95 0.38 8.80
C ARG A 79 3.55 1.70 9.26
N ARG A 80 3.32 2.12 10.51
CA ARG A 80 3.75 3.46 11.00
C ARG A 80 5.19 3.53 11.47
N SER A 81 5.85 2.39 11.64
CA SER A 81 7.25 2.27 12.01
C SER A 81 7.89 1.05 11.35
N LEU A 82 9.22 1.03 11.26
CA LEU A 82 9.96 -0.13 10.75
C LEU A 82 9.68 -1.40 11.58
N ASP A 83 9.60 -1.27 12.92
CA ASP A 83 9.27 -2.39 13.82
C ASP A 83 7.92 -3.04 13.46
N ALA A 84 6.90 -2.22 13.22
CA ALA A 84 5.57 -2.71 12.90
C ALA A 84 5.54 -3.39 11.51
N ILE A 85 6.25 -2.84 10.54
CA ILE A 85 6.37 -3.41 9.18
C ILE A 85 7.10 -4.75 9.21
N VAL A 86 8.24 -4.83 9.92
CA VAL A 86 9.02 -6.08 10.06
C VAL A 86 8.21 -7.14 10.80
N SER A 87 7.51 -6.76 11.87
CA SER A 87 6.64 -7.67 12.63
C SER A 87 5.48 -8.20 11.76
N GLU A 88 4.86 -7.35 10.93
CA GLU A 88 3.84 -7.76 9.96
C GLU A 88 4.41 -8.77 8.96
N ALA A 89 5.59 -8.50 8.38
CA ALA A 89 6.24 -9.41 7.44
C ALA A 89 6.47 -10.79 8.06
N PHE A 90 7.05 -10.82 9.26
CA PHE A 90 7.39 -12.03 9.99
C PHE A 90 6.16 -12.87 10.32
N ARG A 91 5.14 -12.24 10.92
CA ARG A 91 3.88 -12.92 11.25
C ARG A 91 3.19 -13.47 10.00
N ARG A 92 3.12 -12.66 8.94
CA ARG A 92 2.36 -13.00 7.74
C ARG A 92 3.00 -14.11 6.91
N TYR A 93 4.32 -14.05 6.72
CA TYR A 93 4.99 -14.94 5.75
C TYR A 93 5.81 -16.03 6.40
N ALA A 94 6.22 -15.87 7.66
CA ALA A 94 6.96 -16.90 8.38
C ALA A 94 6.15 -17.54 9.53
N GLY A 95 4.94 -17.04 9.80
CA GLY A 95 4.02 -17.61 10.80
C GLY A 95 4.43 -17.35 12.26
N LYS A 96 5.47 -16.55 12.51
CA LYS A 96 5.99 -16.21 13.84
C LYS A 96 6.64 -14.83 13.81
N GLU A 97 6.67 -14.12 14.94
CA GLU A 97 7.25 -12.77 15.04
C GLU A 97 8.72 -12.77 15.47
N THR A 98 9.19 -13.83 16.14
CA THR A 98 10.55 -13.90 16.70
C THR A 98 11.15 -15.29 16.47
N GLY A 99 12.45 -15.45 16.73
CA GLY A 99 13.15 -16.73 16.57
C GLY A 99 13.25 -17.20 15.11
N LEU A 100 13.24 -16.25 14.17
CA LEU A 100 13.45 -16.49 12.74
C LEU A 100 14.94 -16.63 12.44
N ALA A 101 15.30 -17.61 11.61
CA ALA A 101 16.62 -17.64 10.99
C ALA A 101 16.76 -16.47 10.01
N ASP A 102 17.98 -16.03 9.75
CA ASP A 102 18.22 -14.84 8.92
C ASP A 102 17.68 -14.97 7.49
N ARG A 103 17.74 -16.19 6.91
CA ARG A 103 17.07 -16.50 5.64
C ARG A 103 15.55 -16.31 5.70
N GLU A 104 14.90 -16.73 6.78
CA GLU A 104 13.44 -16.58 6.96
C GLU A 104 13.06 -15.10 7.09
N LYS A 105 13.84 -14.33 7.85
CA LYS A 105 13.65 -12.87 7.95
C LYS A 105 13.78 -12.20 6.59
N ALA A 106 14.82 -12.58 5.84
CA ALA A 106 15.11 -12.03 4.52
C ALA A 106 13.94 -12.22 3.55
N LEU A 107 13.46 -13.45 3.43
CA LEU A 107 12.36 -13.81 2.52
C LEU A 107 11.02 -13.23 2.97
N ALA A 108 10.74 -13.15 4.27
CA ALA A 108 9.52 -12.55 4.80
C ALA A 108 9.40 -11.07 4.39
N ILE A 109 10.48 -10.32 4.59
CA ILE A 109 10.56 -8.89 4.25
C ILE A 109 10.50 -8.69 2.74
N TRP A 110 11.25 -9.47 1.95
CA TRP A 110 11.19 -9.42 0.49
C TRP A 110 9.77 -9.67 -0.01
N ARG A 111 9.08 -10.70 0.49
CA ARG A 111 7.72 -11.04 0.06
C ARG A 111 6.71 -9.96 0.42
N LEU A 112 6.84 -9.32 1.59
CA LEU A 112 6.00 -8.18 1.97
C LEU A 112 6.13 -7.03 0.97
N VAL A 113 7.36 -6.63 0.62
CA VAL A 113 7.59 -5.54 -0.33
C VAL A 113 7.15 -5.94 -1.74
N ARG A 114 7.53 -7.14 -2.20
CA ARG A 114 7.12 -7.72 -3.50
C ARG A 114 5.60 -7.64 -3.72
N ASP A 115 4.83 -8.04 -2.70
CA ASP A 115 3.37 -8.09 -2.77
C ASP A 115 2.71 -6.71 -2.61
N ALA A 116 3.42 -5.71 -2.08
CA ALA A 116 2.90 -4.36 -1.86
C ALA A 116 2.98 -3.44 -3.08
N PHE A 117 3.74 -3.83 -4.12
CA PHE A 117 3.98 -3.01 -5.29
C PHE A 117 3.83 -3.78 -6.61
N TYR A 118 3.39 -3.07 -7.64
CA TYR A 118 3.66 -3.46 -9.03
C TYR A 118 4.69 -2.52 -9.65
N HIS A 119 5.50 -3.04 -10.57
CA HIS A 119 6.50 -2.24 -11.27
C HIS A 119 5.82 -1.22 -12.20
N PHE A 120 6.12 0.05 -11.97
CA PHE A 120 5.68 1.16 -12.82
C PHE A 120 6.58 2.38 -12.60
N ASN A 121 6.35 3.44 -13.36
CA ASN A 121 7.02 4.71 -13.11
C ASN A 121 6.75 5.16 -11.67
N ALA A 122 7.83 5.29 -10.89
CA ALA A 122 7.73 5.84 -9.54
C ALA A 122 7.09 7.24 -9.57
N PRO A 123 6.30 7.59 -8.54
CA PRO A 123 5.60 8.88 -8.41
C PRO A 123 6.49 10.10 -8.62
N GLU A 124 7.75 9.97 -8.24
CA GLU A 124 8.72 11.05 -8.15
C GLU A 124 10.14 10.46 -8.24
N LEU A 125 10.82 10.58 -9.39
CA LEU A 125 12.28 10.39 -9.45
C LEU A 125 12.87 11.56 -10.21
N TRP A 126 13.69 12.38 -9.55
CA TRP A 126 14.60 13.32 -10.22
C TRP A 126 15.84 13.58 -9.35
N PHE A 127 16.99 13.58 -10.02
CA PHE A 127 18.14 14.41 -9.67
C PHE A 127 18.76 14.89 -10.99
N GLU A 128 18.67 16.18 -11.30
CA GLU A 128 19.57 16.82 -12.29
C GLU A 128 20.56 17.79 -11.62
N ASP A 129 20.33 18.17 -10.36
CA ASP A 129 21.21 19.02 -9.55
C ASP A 129 21.89 18.27 -8.39
N GLY A 130 21.69 16.95 -8.29
CA GLY A 130 22.44 16.07 -7.38
C GLY A 130 22.01 16.07 -5.91
N THR A 131 20.92 16.74 -5.51
CA THR A 131 20.41 16.67 -4.13
C THR A 131 18.89 16.66 -4.02
N VAL A 132 18.31 15.48 -3.76
CA VAL A 132 16.92 15.27 -3.31
C VAL A 132 16.89 14.06 -2.37
N LYS A 133 16.43 14.24 -1.13
CA LYS A 133 15.88 13.13 -0.33
C LYS A 133 14.50 12.84 -0.90
N SER A 134 14.36 11.84 -1.78
CA SER A 134 13.03 11.44 -2.27
C SER A 134 12.31 10.72 -1.13
N ASP A 135 11.11 11.15 -0.78
CA ASP A 135 10.24 10.47 0.21
C ASP A 135 9.95 9.01 -0.21
N LEU A 136 10.18 8.64 -1.47
CA LEU A 136 10.09 7.26 -1.95
C LEU A 136 11.22 6.34 -1.44
N TYR A 137 12.31 6.90 -0.94
CA TYR A 137 13.39 6.15 -0.31
C TYR A 137 13.16 5.93 1.19
N ASP A 138 12.14 6.57 1.76
CA ASP A 138 11.61 6.21 3.08
C ASP A 138 10.65 5.03 2.92
N ALA A 139 11.01 3.89 3.51
CA ALA A 139 10.24 2.65 3.42
C ALA A 139 8.83 2.79 4.02
N ILE A 140 8.68 3.61 5.06
CA ILE A 140 7.40 3.86 5.71
C ILE A 140 6.50 4.64 4.76
N HIS A 141 6.97 5.76 4.21
CA HIS A 141 6.16 6.56 3.26
C HIS A 141 5.81 5.75 2.01
N LEU A 142 6.78 5.02 1.44
CA LEU A 142 6.57 4.20 0.26
C LEU A 142 5.47 3.14 0.49
N LEU A 143 5.56 2.38 1.57
CA LEU A 143 4.63 1.29 1.88
C LEU A 143 3.24 1.76 2.32
N ASN A 144 3.09 3.02 2.74
CA ASN A 144 1.80 3.58 3.16
C ASN A 144 1.06 4.29 2.03
N SER A 145 1.77 4.98 1.12
CA SER A 145 1.15 5.89 0.15
C SER A 145 1.04 5.38 -1.27
N TYR A 146 1.95 4.51 -1.71
CA TYR A 146 2.05 4.18 -3.13
C TYR A 146 1.89 2.69 -3.36
N GLU A 147 1.09 2.29 -4.35
CA GLU A 147 0.93 0.88 -4.77
C GLU A 147 1.87 0.51 -5.92
N ASN A 148 2.61 1.48 -6.43
CA ASN A 148 3.53 1.32 -7.51
C ASN A 148 4.84 2.02 -7.18
N SER A 149 5.92 1.45 -7.66
CA SER A 149 7.24 2.04 -7.52
C SER A 149 8.19 1.52 -8.59
N GLY A 150 9.40 2.07 -8.60
CA GLY A 150 10.50 1.58 -9.45
C GLY A 150 11.57 0.86 -8.64
N CYS A 151 12.48 0.20 -9.35
CA CYS A 151 13.53 -0.65 -8.81
C CYS A 151 14.35 -0.03 -7.68
N SER A 152 14.76 1.24 -7.82
CA SER A 152 15.58 1.89 -6.78
C SER A 152 14.84 1.99 -5.45
N CYS A 153 13.56 2.34 -5.47
CA CYS A 153 12.76 2.54 -4.26
C CYS A 153 12.46 1.21 -3.54
N THR A 154 12.11 0.16 -4.28
CA THR A 154 11.82 -1.16 -3.69
C THR A 154 13.08 -1.83 -3.17
N ALA A 155 14.20 -1.75 -3.90
CA ALA A 155 15.50 -2.24 -3.42
C ALA A 155 15.87 -1.56 -2.09
N ILE A 156 15.85 -0.23 -2.09
CA ILE A 156 16.10 0.58 -0.91
C ILE A 156 15.20 0.21 0.28
N ALA A 157 13.88 0.08 0.05
CA ALA A 157 12.94 -0.24 1.11
C ALA A 157 13.20 -1.63 1.72
N VAL A 158 13.48 -2.63 0.89
CA VAL A 158 13.84 -3.98 1.35
C VAL A 158 15.14 -3.95 2.17
N ALA A 159 16.17 -3.28 1.65
CA ALA A 159 17.45 -3.16 2.35
C ALA A 159 17.28 -2.50 3.72
N ARG A 160 16.48 -1.43 3.83
CA ARG A 160 16.20 -0.77 5.11
C ARG A 160 15.53 -1.70 6.11
N LEU A 161 14.54 -2.46 5.67
CA LEU A 161 13.81 -3.37 6.53
C LEU A 161 14.70 -4.54 6.99
N TRP A 162 15.60 -5.03 6.14
CA TRP A 162 16.60 -6.03 6.54
C TRP A 162 17.60 -5.49 7.56
N GLU A 163 18.13 -4.28 7.34
CA GLU A 163 19.02 -3.61 8.30
C GLU A 163 18.33 -3.45 9.65
N HIS A 164 17.08 -2.99 9.66
CA HIS A 164 16.27 -2.86 10.87
C HIS A 164 16.01 -4.20 11.55
N ALA A 165 15.86 -5.28 10.78
CA ALA A 165 15.75 -6.65 11.27
C ALA A 165 17.08 -7.28 11.73
N GLY A 166 18.18 -6.50 11.73
CA GLY A 166 19.50 -6.93 12.18
C GLY A 166 20.31 -7.71 11.14
N LEU A 167 19.92 -7.66 9.87
CA LEU A 167 20.63 -8.32 8.77
C LEU A 167 21.62 -7.36 8.11
N LYS A 168 22.80 -7.87 7.76
CA LYS A 168 23.74 -7.11 6.94
C LYS A 168 23.23 -7.09 5.48
N THR A 169 23.19 -5.90 4.88
CA THR A 169 22.60 -5.67 3.56
C THR A 169 23.50 -4.78 2.68
N ARG A 170 23.31 -4.81 1.36
CA ARG A 170 23.87 -3.84 0.41
C ARG A 170 22.95 -3.68 -0.81
N VAL A 171 23.07 -2.55 -1.50
CA VAL A 171 22.33 -2.26 -2.74
C VAL A 171 23.32 -2.12 -3.90
N TRP A 172 23.03 -2.77 -5.02
CA TRP A 172 23.73 -2.63 -6.28
C TRP A 172 23.01 -1.66 -7.20
N ASN A 173 23.79 -0.78 -7.83
CA ASN A 173 23.33 0.15 -8.83
C ASN A 173 24.01 -0.16 -10.16
N PHE A 174 23.25 -0.71 -11.11
CA PHE A 174 23.69 -0.96 -12.49
C PHE A 174 23.40 0.26 -13.38
N ALA A 175 23.90 1.42 -12.96
CA ALA A 175 23.70 2.72 -13.61
C ALA A 175 22.22 3.07 -13.85
N THR A 176 21.84 3.40 -15.09
CA THR A 176 20.48 3.83 -15.44
C THR A 176 19.51 2.66 -15.67
N VAL A 177 19.94 1.42 -15.43
CA VAL A 177 19.19 0.23 -15.85
C VAL A 177 18.40 -0.39 -14.70
N HIS A 178 19.08 -0.82 -13.63
CA HIS A 178 18.42 -1.58 -12.56
C HIS A 178 19.12 -1.44 -11.20
N TRP A 179 18.33 -1.52 -10.13
CA TRP A 179 18.79 -1.44 -8.73
C TRP A 179 18.31 -2.66 -7.97
N ILE A 180 19.20 -3.29 -7.21
CA ILE A 180 18.90 -4.57 -6.57
C ILE A 180 19.53 -4.65 -5.19
N SER A 181 18.88 -5.36 -4.28
CA SER A 181 19.37 -5.55 -2.91
C SER A 181 19.91 -6.94 -2.69
N GLU A 182 20.92 -7.02 -1.83
CA GLU A 182 21.45 -8.25 -1.31
C GLU A 182 21.49 -8.24 0.20
N VAL A 183 21.32 -9.42 0.77
CA VAL A 183 21.35 -9.66 2.20
C VAL A 183 22.36 -10.76 2.51
N TRP A 184 23.07 -10.61 3.61
CA TRP A 184 24.06 -11.57 4.07
C TRP A 184 23.47 -12.47 5.15
N TYR A 185 23.51 -13.78 4.91
CA TYR A 185 23.20 -14.81 5.89
C TYR A 185 23.99 -16.08 5.54
N ASP A 186 24.12 -17.01 6.49
CA ASP A 186 24.81 -18.30 6.29
C ASP A 186 26.20 -18.22 5.62
N GLY A 187 26.91 -17.11 5.83
CA GLY A 187 28.26 -16.89 5.32
C GLY A 187 28.36 -16.45 3.85
N ALA A 188 27.26 -16.06 3.19
CA ALA A 188 27.24 -15.61 1.80
C ALA A 188 26.27 -14.43 1.55
N TRP A 189 26.43 -13.77 0.40
CA TRP A 189 25.48 -12.78 -0.10
C TRP A 189 24.38 -13.45 -0.93
N HIS A 190 23.15 -12.98 -0.77
CA HIS A 190 21.98 -13.50 -1.45
C HIS A 190 21.15 -12.36 -2.03
N MET A 191 20.81 -12.45 -3.31
CA MET A 191 20.06 -11.43 -4.02
C MET A 191 18.55 -11.72 -4.03
N LEU A 192 17.75 -10.72 -3.65
CA LEU A 192 16.30 -10.80 -3.70
C LEU A 192 15.76 -9.50 -4.32
N ASP A 193 15.12 -9.61 -5.49
CA ASP A 193 14.61 -8.48 -6.26
C ASP A 193 13.09 -8.37 -6.07
N ALA A 194 12.66 -7.35 -5.32
CA ALA A 194 11.24 -7.12 -5.06
C ALA A 194 10.52 -6.43 -6.22
N ASP A 195 11.23 -5.74 -7.11
CA ASP A 195 10.66 -4.98 -8.22
C ASP A 195 10.25 -5.93 -9.37
N MET A 196 11.20 -6.75 -9.80
CA MET A 196 10.98 -7.78 -10.83
C MET A 196 10.34 -9.04 -10.23
N ARG A 197 10.05 -9.02 -8.92
CA ARG A 197 9.41 -10.09 -8.15
C ARG A 197 10.13 -11.44 -8.30
N VAL A 198 11.47 -11.43 -8.23
CA VAL A 198 12.32 -12.57 -8.57
C VAL A 198 13.48 -12.76 -7.60
N PHE A 199 13.96 -13.99 -7.49
CA PHE A 199 15.29 -14.33 -7.02
C PHE A 199 15.83 -15.49 -7.86
N TYR A 200 17.15 -15.64 -7.90
CA TYR A 200 17.80 -16.67 -8.71
C TYR A 200 18.46 -17.70 -7.82
N LEU A 201 18.39 -18.97 -8.21
CA LEU A 201 19.11 -20.04 -7.52
C LEU A 201 20.38 -20.37 -8.26
N GLN A 202 21.44 -20.67 -7.51
CA GLN A 202 22.64 -21.32 -8.02
C GLN A 202 22.30 -22.68 -8.65
N ARG A 203 23.30 -23.32 -9.27
CA ARG A 203 23.13 -24.61 -9.96
C ARG A 203 22.76 -25.77 -9.03
N ASP A 204 22.86 -25.59 -7.72
CA ASP A 204 22.37 -26.53 -6.72
C ASP A 204 20.84 -26.49 -6.54
N ASN A 205 20.14 -25.53 -7.17
CA ASN A 205 18.71 -25.26 -7.01
C ASN A 205 18.25 -25.11 -5.55
N LYS A 206 19.14 -24.66 -4.66
CA LYS A 206 18.87 -24.47 -3.23
C LYS A 206 19.35 -23.12 -2.74
N THR A 207 20.56 -22.74 -3.13
CA THR A 207 21.21 -21.52 -2.66
C THR A 207 20.77 -20.34 -3.51
N ILE A 208 20.28 -19.27 -2.87
CA ILE A 208 19.98 -18.02 -3.56
C ILE A 208 21.30 -17.40 -4.02
N ALA A 209 21.41 -17.13 -5.32
CA ALA A 209 22.61 -16.57 -5.93
C ALA A 209 22.86 -15.12 -5.47
N SER A 210 24.13 -14.75 -5.37
CA SER A 210 24.52 -13.34 -5.24
C SER A 210 24.48 -12.63 -6.59
N VAL A 211 24.60 -11.31 -6.58
CA VAL A 211 24.85 -10.50 -7.77
C VAL A 211 26.12 -10.97 -8.48
N GLU A 212 27.20 -11.21 -7.75
CA GLU A 212 28.45 -11.67 -8.36
C GLU A 212 28.32 -13.06 -9.00
N ASP A 213 27.53 -13.96 -8.40
CA ASP A 213 27.20 -15.25 -9.00
C ASP A 213 26.46 -15.05 -10.34
N CYS A 214 25.46 -14.17 -10.35
CA CYS A 214 24.67 -13.83 -11.54
C CYS A 214 25.49 -13.14 -12.64
N ILE A 215 26.47 -12.32 -12.28
CA ILE A 215 27.39 -11.71 -13.26
C ILE A 215 28.29 -12.79 -13.89
N ARG A 216 28.80 -13.72 -13.07
CA ARG A 216 29.67 -14.81 -13.52
C ARG A 216 28.92 -15.83 -14.39
N ASP A 217 27.69 -16.18 -13.99
CA ASP A 217 26.83 -17.12 -14.68
C ASP A 217 25.45 -16.48 -14.96
N ARG A 218 25.39 -15.69 -16.04
CA ARG A 218 24.15 -15.02 -16.46
C ARG A 218 23.03 -15.98 -16.84
N ASP A 219 23.32 -17.26 -17.06
CA ASP A 219 22.29 -18.25 -17.36
C ASP A 219 21.43 -18.58 -16.13
N LEU A 220 21.90 -18.30 -14.90
CA LEU A 220 21.06 -18.30 -13.70
C LEU A 220 19.86 -17.35 -13.83
N ILE A 221 20.05 -16.22 -14.51
CA ILE A 221 18.98 -15.25 -14.79
C ILE A 221 18.14 -15.71 -15.98
N ARG A 222 18.79 -16.11 -17.08
CA ARG A 222 18.10 -16.45 -18.34
C ARG A 222 17.14 -17.62 -18.22
N ARG A 223 17.41 -18.54 -17.30
CA ARG A 223 16.55 -19.71 -17.04
C ARG A 223 15.38 -19.42 -16.11
N THR A 224 15.27 -18.20 -15.57
CA THR A 224 14.35 -17.87 -14.47
C THR A 224 13.20 -16.98 -14.95
N HIS A 225 11.99 -17.29 -14.48
CA HIS A 225 10.78 -16.51 -14.77
C HIS A 225 10.69 -15.23 -13.92
N HIS A 226 10.38 -14.10 -14.57
CA HIS A 226 10.24 -12.78 -13.93
C HIS A 226 8.78 -12.32 -13.79
N TYR A 227 8.54 -11.31 -12.94
CA TYR A 227 7.26 -10.62 -12.75
C TYR A 227 6.16 -11.39 -11.99
N GLY A 228 6.53 -12.45 -11.28
CA GLY A 228 5.64 -13.21 -10.40
C GLY A 228 4.70 -14.20 -11.12
N PRO A 229 3.80 -14.87 -10.37
CA PRO A 229 3.06 -16.06 -10.84
C PRO A 229 2.09 -15.81 -11.99
N PHE A 230 1.57 -14.57 -12.08
CA PHE A 230 0.56 -14.18 -13.06
C PHE A 230 1.13 -13.66 -14.38
N ALA A 231 2.45 -13.49 -14.48
CA ALA A 231 3.09 -13.05 -15.70
C ALA A 231 3.18 -14.18 -16.73
N LYS A 232 3.01 -13.84 -18.01
CA LYS A 232 3.15 -14.79 -19.11
C LYS A 232 4.60 -15.23 -19.27
N THR A 233 4.81 -16.51 -19.61
CA THR A 233 6.12 -17.02 -19.97
C THR A 233 6.64 -16.35 -21.23
N ASP A 234 7.86 -15.81 -21.18
CA ASP A 234 8.57 -15.28 -22.35
C ASP A 234 10.08 -15.46 -22.15
N PRO A 235 10.64 -16.60 -22.57
CA PRO A 235 12.05 -16.91 -22.36
C PRO A 235 13.01 -15.89 -23.00
N LYS A 236 12.57 -15.15 -24.02
CA LYS A 236 13.42 -14.13 -24.66
C LYS A 236 13.55 -12.91 -23.77
N ASP A 237 12.45 -12.45 -23.21
CA ASP A 237 12.45 -11.32 -22.28
C ASP A 237 13.12 -11.72 -20.96
N ASP A 238 12.85 -12.92 -20.43
CA ASP A 238 13.56 -13.46 -19.25
C ASP A 238 15.07 -13.50 -19.49
N ALA A 239 15.50 -13.96 -20.68
CA ALA A 239 16.92 -13.95 -21.04
C ALA A 239 17.53 -12.56 -21.20
N ALA A 240 16.73 -11.55 -21.57
CA ALA A 240 17.18 -10.18 -21.75
C ALA A 240 17.58 -9.52 -20.42
N HIS A 241 16.96 -9.90 -19.30
CA HIS A 241 17.30 -9.38 -17.96
C HIS A 241 18.77 -9.68 -17.59
N GLY A 242 19.32 -10.78 -18.08
CA GLY A 242 20.73 -11.13 -17.90
C GLY A 242 21.71 -10.08 -18.45
N SER A 243 21.28 -9.23 -19.39
CA SER A 243 22.11 -8.15 -19.95
C SER A 243 22.32 -6.96 -18.99
N TRP A 244 21.48 -6.83 -17.97
CA TRP A 244 21.57 -5.75 -16.97
C TRP A 244 22.70 -5.99 -15.96
N TYR A 245 23.04 -7.26 -15.73
CA TYR A 245 24.03 -7.69 -14.75
C TYR A 245 25.43 -7.65 -15.35
N GLN A 246 26.10 -6.52 -15.15
CA GLN A 246 27.44 -6.23 -15.66
C GLN A 246 28.42 -6.06 -14.50
N ASP A 247 29.73 -6.25 -14.73
CA ASP A 247 30.79 -6.02 -13.73
C ASP A 247 30.93 -4.54 -13.28
N LYS A 248 30.01 -3.67 -13.69
CA LYS A 248 29.98 -2.26 -13.35
C LYS A 248 28.93 -2.02 -12.27
N ASN A 249 29.38 -1.94 -11.01
CA ASN A 249 28.64 -1.24 -9.98
C ASN A 249 29.05 0.22 -10.03
N THR A 250 28.15 1.11 -10.43
CA THR A 250 28.46 2.55 -10.43
C THR A 250 28.47 3.15 -9.04
N GLY A 251 28.14 2.35 -8.01
CA GLY A 251 28.42 2.64 -6.61
C GLY A 251 27.98 4.03 -6.20
N THR A 252 26.71 4.19 -5.85
CA THR A 252 26.34 5.26 -4.94
C THR A 252 26.41 4.66 -3.53
N PRO A 253 27.06 5.27 -2.53
CA PRO A 253 26.69 4.97 -1.17
C PRO A 253 25.22 5.33 -1.04
N TYR A 254 24.37 4.31 -0.95
CA TYR A 254 23.00 4.52 -0.50
C TYR A 254 23.12 5.02 0.94
N GLU A 255 23.10 6.34 1.13
CA GLU A 255 22.75 6.88 2.43
C GLU A 255 21.29 6.50 2.66
N VAL A 256 21.13 5.56 3.58
CA VAL A 256 19.83 5.06 3.97
C VAL A 256 19.00 6.25 4.44
N ALA A 257 17.92 6.56 3.73
CA ALA A 257 17.03 7.64 4.14
C ALA A 257 16.55 7.34 5.56
N SER A 258 16.68 8.32 6.46
CA SER A 258 16.09 8.25 7.79
C SER A 258 14.59 7.95 7.63
N CYS A 259 14.16 6.79 8.12
CA CYS A 259 12.75 6.45 8.11
C CYS A 259 12.12 6.99 9.38
N GLU A 260 11.40 8.11 9.27
CA GLU A 260 10.77 8.74 10.42
C GLU A 260 9.42 8.06 10.72
N PRO A 261 9.09 7.82 12.00
CA PRO A 261 7.77 7.29 12.36
C PRO A 261 6.65 8.16 11.83
N ASN A 262 5.65 7.52 11.25
CA ASN A 262 4.59 8.20 10.55
C ASN A 262 3.34 8.32 11.43
N ILE A 263 3.31 9.38 12.24
CA ILE A 263 2.33 9.54 13.32
C ILE A 263 1.01 10.08 12.78
N LEU A 264 -0.09 9.39 13.10
CA LEU A 264 -1.44 9.85 12.85
C LEU A 264 -2.08 10.32 14.15
N SER A 265 -2.27 11.63 14.30
CA SER A 265 -3.00 12.19 15.44
C SER A 265 -4.31 12.80 14.98
N LEU A 266 -5.37 12.60 15.76
CA LEU A 266 -6.72 13.09 15.48
C LEU A 266 -7.12 14.10 16.56
N ARG A 267 -7.15 15.38 16.22
CA ARG A 267 -7.72 16.46 17.06
C ARG A 267 -9.22 16.26 17.27
N PRO A 268 -9.84 16.92 18.28
CA PRO A 268 -11.29 16.91 18.45
C PRO A 268 -12.02 17.28 17.15
N GLY A 269 -12.92 16.42 16.67
CA GLY A 269 -13.63 16.60 15.40
C GLY A 269 -12.86 16.18 14.14
N GLU A 270 -11.65 15.63 14.28
CA GLU A 270 -10.92 15.02 13.17
C GLU A 270 -11.27 13.55 12.96
N ALA A 271 -11.15 13.14 11.70
CA ALA A 271 -11.27 11.76 11.29
C ALA A 271 -10.30 11.42 10.16
N VAL A 272 -9.88 10.17 10.12
CA VAL A 272 -9.25 9.56 8.95
C VAL A 272 -10.22 8.59 8.30
N VAL A 273 -10.15 8.50 6.97
CA VAL A 273 -10.97 7.60 6.16
C VAL A 273 -10.06 6.84 5.21
N TYR A 274 -10.03 5.51 5.37
CA TYR A 274 -9.42 4.57 4.43
C TYR A 274 -10.46 4.14 3.40
N ARG A 275 -10.11 4.11 2.11
CA ARG A 275 -10.98 3.58 1.05
C ARG A 275 -10.16 2.67 0.14
N TRP A 276 -10.87 1.81 -0.60
CA TRP A 276 -10.29 0.88 -1.57
C TRP A 276 -10.62 1.26 -3.02
N ASP A 277 -11.33 2.37 -3.21
CA ASP A 277 -11.51 2.99 -4.53
C ASP A 277 -10.52 4.16 -4.72
N ASN A 278 -10.54 4.74 -5.92
CA ASN A 278 -9.81 5.96 -6.22
C ASN A 278 -10.75 7.02 -6.79
N ILE A 279 -10.38 8.28 -6.52
CA ILE A 279 -11.08 9.47 -6.99
C ILE A 279 -10.34 10.17 -8.12
N GLY A 280 -9.42 9.47 -8.80
CA GLY A 280 -8.62 10.01 -9.90
C GLY A 280 -7.50 10.98 -9.48
N LYS A 281 -7.28 11.19 -8.17
CA LYS A 281 -6.24 12.09 -7.64
C LYS A 281 -5.03 11.28 -7.18
N PHE A 282 -3.87 11.56 -7.76
CA PHE A 282 -2.60 10.88 -7.45
C PHE A 282 -1.43 11.83 -7.65
N HIS A 283 -0.33 11.59 -6.97
CA HIS A 283 0.93 12.30 -7.15
C HIS A 283 1.64 11.91 -8.45
N ASP A 284 2.33 12.82 -9.13
CA ASP A 284 3.08 12.47 -10.37
C ASP A 284 4.24 13.42 -10.72
N ASN A 285 4.35 14.56 -10.02
CA ASN A 285 5.42 15.56 -10.16
C ASN A 285 6.00 15.72 -11.58
N GLY A 286 5.15 16.07 -12.55
CA GLY A 286 5.56 16.46 -13.90
C GLY A 286 5.97 15.31 -14.83
N ARG A 287 5.85 14.05 -14.41
CA ARG A 287 6.17 12.90 -15.27
C ARG A 287 5.17 12.69 -16.40
N HIS A 288 3.97 13.27 -16.28
CA HIS A 288 2.89 13.15 -17.24
C HIS A 288 2.63 11.67 -17.62
N VAL A 289 2.75 10.77 -16.64
CA VAL A 289 2.59 9.35 -16.92
C VAL A 289 1.12 9.08 -17.28
N PRO A 290 0.85 8.09 -18.15
CA PRO A 290 -0.50 7.57 -18.32
C PRO A 290 -1.11 7.26 -16.96
N THR A 291 -2.41 7.52 -16.79
CA THR A 291 -3.13 7.27 -15.53
C THR A 291 -2.72 5.92 -14.95
N ARG A 292 -2.25 5.93 -13.69
CA ARG A 292 -1.82 4.72 -12.99
C ARG A 292 -2.99 3.72 -12.97
N PRO A 293 -2.76 2.44 -13.33
CA PRO A 293 -3.91 1.56 -13.48
C PRO A 293 -4.52 1.10 -12.14
N LYS A 294 -3.79 1.22 -11.02
CA LYS A 294 -4.29 0.91 -9.67
C LYS A 294 -3.64 1.81 -8.61
N PHE A 295 -4.48 2.40 -7.79
CA PHE A 295 -4.15 3.12 -6.55
C PHE A 295 -5.45 3.29 -5.77
N ALA A 296 -5.35 3.69 -4.50
CA ALA A 296 -6.49 4.09 -3.69
C ALA A 296 -6.31 5.48 -3.09
N ASN A 297 -7.42 6.08 -2.71
CA ASN A 297 -7.44 7.34 -1.99
C ASN A 297 -8.06 7.18 -0.61
N GLY A 298 -7.65 8.05 0.30
CA GLY A 298 -8.33 8.23 1.57
C GLY A 298 -8.59 9.71 1.84
N LYS A 299 -9.08 10.00 3.04
CA LYS A 299 -9.29 11.38 3.49
C LYS A 299 -8.83 11.60 4.92
N ILE A 300 -8.33 12.79 5.19
CA ILE A 300 -8.31 13.37 6.52
C ILE A 300 -9.38 14.46 6.54
N ILE A 301 -10.28 14.41 7.52
CA ILE A 301 -11.41 15.34 7.62
C ILE A 301 -11.30 16.02 8.98
N TYR A 302 -11.20 17.35 8.98
CA TYR A 302 -11.23 18.14 10.21
C TYR A 302 -12.47 19.03 10.23
N ARG A 303 -13.43 18.71 11.11
CA ARG A 303 -14.55 19.58 11.44
C ARG A 303 -14.21 20.36 12.69
N LEU A 304 -14.11 21.69 12.58
CA LEU A 304 -13.77 22.49 13.73
C LEU A 304 -14.91 22.43 14.76
N PRO A 305 -14.60 22.22 16.05
CA PRO A 305 -15.62 22.07 17.08
C PRO A 305 -16.33 23.38 17.42
N ARG A 306 -15.79 24.53 16.97
CA ARG A 306 -16.33 25.87 17.26
C ARG A 306 -16.24 26.76 16.01
N PRO A 307 -17.18 27.71 15.87
CA PRO A 307 -17.08 28.76 14.85
C PRO A 307 -15.79 29.58 14.97
N LEU A 308 -15.31 30.09 13.83
CA LEU A 308 -14.22 31.04 13.79
C LEU A 308 -14.76 32.47 13.81
N MET A 309 -14.30 33.29 14.74
CA MET A 309 -14.66 34.69 14.89
C MET A 309 -13.57 35.45 15.63
N HIS A 310 -13.61 36.79 15.56
CA HIS A 310 -12.72 37.67 16.32
C HIS A 310 -13.49 38.80 16.98
N GLU A 311 -12.98 39.25 18.12
CA GLU A 311 -13.58 40.35 18.89
C GLU A 311 -13.15 41.74 18.39
N LYS A 312 -11.96 41.83 17.79
CA LYS A 312 -11.33 43.10 17.41
C LYS A 312 -11.78 43.58 16.03
N HIS A 313 -11.82 44.90 15.86
CA HIS A 313 -12.04 45.58 14.57
C HIS A 313 -10.76 45.68 13.72
N THR A 314 -9.96 44.62 13.72
CA THR A 314 -8.70 44.51 12.95
C THR A 314 -8.64 43.14 12.31
N TRP A 315 -7.83 42.99 11.26
CA TRP A 315 -7.52 41.66 10.74
C TRP A 315 -6.89 40.82 11.85
N ASP A 316 -7.47 39.65 12.07
CA ASP A 316 -6.91 38.61 12.92
C ASP A 316 -7.02 37.27 12.16
N SER A 317 -6.19 36.30 12.53
CA SER A 317 -5.93 35.11 11.71
C SER A 317 -5.97 33.83 12.53
N HIS A 318 -6.80 32.89 12.10
CA HIS A 318 -6.77 31.51 12.57
C HIS A 318 -5.89 30.68 11.64
N ILE A 319 -4.74 30.23 12.13
CA ILE A 319 -3.85 29.32 11.38
C ILE A 319 -4.15 27.89 11.78
N ILE A 320 -4.58 27.08 10.82
CA ILE A 320 -4.96 25.70 11.00
C ILE A 320 -3.91 24.82 10.30
N PRO A 321 -3.00 24.16 11.05
CA PRO A 321 -2.08 23.19 10.47
C PRO A 321 -2.85 21.92 10.08
N VAL A 322 -2.46 21.33 8.95
CA VAL A 322 -2.86 20.00 8.51
C VAL A 322 -1.59 19.22 8.21
N THR A 323 -1.47 18.05 8.82
CA THR A 323 -0.39 17.09 8.59
C THR A 323 -1.00 15.76 8.20
N SER A 324 -0.33 15.03 7.33
CA SER A 324 -0.80 13.76 6.81
C SER A 324 0.35 12.76 6.80
N PRO A 325 0.11 11.53 7.27
CA PRO A 325 1.07 10.46 7.11
C PRO A 325 1.15 9.95 5.66
N TRP A 326 0.23 10.40 4.80
CA TRP A 326 0.19 10.04 3.39
C TRP A 326 0.40 11.24 2.49
N CYS A 327 0.84 10.99 1.27
CA CYS A 327 0.96 12.00 0.24
C CYS A 327 -0.40 12.70 0.02
N ILE A 328 -0.42 14.02 0.20
CA ILE A 328 -1.59 14.87 0.00
C ILE A 328 -1.78 15.10 -1.49
N VAL A 329 -2.93 14.68 -2.01
CA VAL A 329 -3.23 14.72 -3.45
C VAL A 329 -4.39 15.61 -3.84
N GLY A 330 -4.96 16.32 -2.87
CA GLY A 330 -6.06 17.25 -3.10
C GLY A 330 -6.74 17.66 -1.82
N GLY A 331 -7.83 18.39 -1.95
CA GLY A 331 -8.69 18.67 -0.82
C GLY A 331 -9.68 19.78 -1.07
N ARG A 332 -10.44 20.10 -0.02
CA ARG A 332 -11.47 21.13 -0.03
C ARG A 332 -11.59 21.80 1.33
N PHE A 333 -11.77 23.11 1.32
CA PHE A 333 -12.21 23.88 2.47
C PHE A 333 -13.68 24.26 2.30
N THR A 334 -14.49 24.04 3.32
CA THR A 334 -15.88 24.52 3.35
C THR A 334 -16.19 25.24 4.66
N GLY A 335 -17.15 26.16 4.61
CA GLY A 335 -17.70 26.81 5.80
C GLY A 335 -18.88 27.69 5.45
N LYS A 336 -19.62 28.15 6.46
CA LYS A 336 -20.78 29.01 6.30
C LYS A 336 -20.54 30.36 6.95
N LEU A 337 -20.38 31.40 6.14
CA LEU A 337 -20.25 32.77 6.59
C LEU A 337 -21.60 33.27 7.09
N VAL A 338 -21.64 33.63 8.37
CA VAL A 338 -22.77 34.32 8.99
C VAL A 338 -22.42 35.80 9.09
N SER A 339 -23.23 36.66 8.48
CA SER A 339 -23.01 38.10 8.44
C SER A 339 -24.33 38.86 8.61
N ALA A 340 -24.41 39.75 9.61
CA ALA A 340 -25.53 40.68 9.78
C ALA A 340 -25.12 42.13 9.41
N GLY A 341 -25.90 42.80 8.55
CA GLY A 341 -25.70 44.22 8.19
C GLY A 341 -24.50 44.48 7.26
N LYS A 342 -23.85 45.65 7.39
CA LYS A 342 -22.61 46.00 6.64
C LYS A 342 -21.43 45.20 7.22
N GLY A 343 -21.40 43.92 6.85
CA GLY A 343 -20.49 42.89 7.32
C GLY A 343 -19.01 43.15 7.03
N GLY A 344 -18.18 42.41 7.76
CA GLY A 344 -16.73 42.42 7.66
C GLY A 344 -16.16 41.83 6.37
N LEU A 345 -14.89 41.50 6.40
CA LEU A 345 -14.18 40.78 5.33
C LEU A 345 -13.63 39.45 5.87
N LEU A 346 -13.65 38.43 5.02
CA LEU A 346 -13.06 37.12 5.27
C LEU A 346 -12.19 36.71 4.08
N ARG A 347 -11.03 36.12 4.36
CA ARG A 347 -10.11 35.56 3.38
C ARG A 347 -9.61 34.20 3.84
N VAL A 348 -9.43 33.28 2.89
CA VAL A 348 -8.84 31.96 3.13
C VAL A 348 -7.58 31.84 2.29
N ASP A 349 -6.45 31.62 2.95
CA ASP A 349 -5.15 31.39 2.31
C ASP A 349 -4.60 30.01 2.64
N ILE A 350 -3.72 29.50 1.78
CA ILE A 350 -2.94 28.30 2.00
C ILE A 350 -1.44 28.58 1.90
N SER A 351 -0.66 27.85 2.69
CA SER A 351 0.81 27.85 2.65
C SER A 351 1.36 26.44 2.86
N PHE A 352 2.53 26.17 2.27
CA PHE A 352 3.27 24.91 2.44
C PHE A 352 4.59 25.10 3.20
N ASP A 353 4.92 26.33 3.59
CA ASP A 353 6.15 26.68 4.31
C ASP A 353 5.95 27.73 5.42
N ARG A 354 4.70 28.14 5.64
CA ARG A 354 4.23 29.22 6.53
C ARG A 354 4.70 30.63 6.16
N LYS A 355 5.48 30.81 5.11
CA LYS A 355 6.02 32.09 4.66
C LYS A 355 5.26 32.60 3.45
N ASP A 356 5.12 31.77 2.43
CA ASP A 356 4.43 32.09 1.20
C ASP A 356 2.96 31.68 1.30
N TRP A 357 2.06 32.66 1.16
CA TRP A 357 0.62 32.48 1.30
C TRP A 357 -0.08 32.78 -0.01
N ARG A 358 -0.84 31.81 -0.52
CA ARG A 358 -1.69 31.95 -1.70
C ARG A 358 -3.14 32.14 -1.26
N CYS A 359 -3.78 33.20 -1.76
CA CYS A 359 -5.22 33.39 -1.60
C CYS A 359 -5.98 32.30 -2.36
N LEU A 360 -6.87 31.61 -1.66
CA LEU A 360 -7.79 30.64 -2.25
C LEU A 360 -9.19 31.20 -2.41
N TRP A 361 -9.62 32.08 -1.48
CA TRP A 361 -10.95 32.66 -1.48
C TRP A 361 -10.99 33.99 -0.73
N ASP A 362 -11.81 34.92 -1.21
CA ASP A 362 -11.96 36.27 -0.65
C ASP A 362 -13.42 36.73 -0.74
N SER A 363 -13.98 37.10 0.41
CA SER A 363 -15.35 37.62 0.56
C SER A 363 -15.64 38.90 -0.22
N GLN A 364 -14.61 39.62 -0.70
CA GLN A 364 -14.78 40.77 -1.57
C GLN A 364 -15.09 40.35 -3.01
N GLN A 365 -14.53 39.22 -3.45
CA GLN A 365 -14.65 38.71 -4.81
C GLN A 365 -15.82 37.72 -4.95
N ASP A 366 -16.07 36.93 -3.91
CA ASP A 366 -17.18 35.99 -3.84
C ASP A 366 -18.07 36.33 -2.64
N LYS A 367 -19.37 36.42 -2.89
CA LYS A 367 -20.38 36.82 -1.90
C LYS A 367 -21.24 35.65 -1.43
N ASP A 368 -21.00 34.42 -1.91
CA ASP A 368 -21.73 33.26 -1.42
C ASP A 368 -21.41 33.03 0.06
N PRO A 369 -22.42 33.00 0.95
CA PRO A 369 -22.18 32.66 2.35
C PRO A 369 -21.77 31.19 2.53
N ASN A 370 -22.04 30.29 1.58
CA ASN A 370 -21.60 28.89 1.65
C ASN A 370 -20.27 28.73 0.91
N ILE A 371 -19.18 28.96 1.64
CA ILE A 371 -17.83 28.88 1.11
C ILE A 371 -17.51 27.41 0.78
N ALA A 372 -17.08 27.17 -0.45
CA ALA A 372 -16.56 25.88 -0.89
C ALA A 372 -15.40 26.08 -1.86
N VAL A 373 -14.19 25.72 -1.44
CA VAL A 373 -12.95 26.08 -2.14
C VAL A 373 -12.09 24.84 -2.32
N SER A 374 -11.71 24.55 -3.57
CA SER A 374 -10.78 23.46 -3.87
C SER A 374 -9.36 23.84 -3.47
N LEU A 375 -8.62 22.89 -2.91
CA LEU A 375 -7.20 23.02 -2.60
C LEU A 375 -6.31 22.48 -3.75
N ASP A 376 -6.90 21.79 -4.72
CA ASP A 376 -6.19 20.99 -5.73
C ASP A 376 -5.19 21.80 -6.55
N ASP A 377 -5.57 23.01 -6.99
CA ASP A 377 -4.69 23.88 -7.79
C ASP A 377 -3.51 24.44 -7.01
N ALA A 378 -3.63 24.54 -5.68
CA ALA A 378 -2.53 24.97 -4.81
C ALA A 378 -1.63 23.79 -4.44
N ILE A 379 -2.21 22.61 -4.23
CA ILE A 379 -1.46 21.38 -3.99
C ILE A 379 -0.70 20.98 -5.25
N ALA A 380 -1.28 21.13 -6.45
CA ALA A 380 -0.60 20.99 -7.73
C ALA A 380 0.24 19.70 -7.88
N THR A 381 -0.34 18.56 -7.50
CA THR A 381 0.30 17.22 -7.45
C THR A 381 1.04 16.78 -8.71
N LYS A 382 0.66 17.35 -9.85
CA LYS A 382 1.25 17.07 -11.16
C LYS A 382 2.44 17.97 -11.50
N ARG A 383 2.79 18.95 -10.67
CA ARG A 383 3.80 19.99 -10.99
C ARG A 383 4.72 20.33 -9.82
N THR A 384 4.52 19.73 -8.66
CA THR A 384 5.32 19.99 -7.46
C THR A 384 5.63 18.68 -6.77
N ASN A 385 6.67 18.67 -5.94
CA ASN A 385 7.04 17.54 -5.08
C ASN A 385 5.88 17.12 -4.15
N ALA A 386 5.98 15.89 -3.63
CA ALA A 386 5.03 15.35 -2.66
C ALA A 386 4.88 16.28 -1.45
N LYS A 387 3.66 16.37 -0.92
CA LYS A 387 3.33 17.22 0.23
C LYS A 387 2.69 16.36 1.32
N TYR A 388 3.12 16.58 2.56
CA TYR A 388 2.63 15.88 3.75
C TYR A 388 2.09 16.85 4.80
N GLN A 389 2.17 18.16 4.54
CA GLN A 389 1.64 19.19 5.41
C GLN A 389 1.27 20.44 4.63
N TYR A 390 0.32 21.21 5.17
CA TYR A 390 0.03 22.58 4.77
C TYR A 390 -0.61 23.33 5.94
N TRP A 391 -0.72 24.65 5.79
CA TRP A 391 -1.43 25.51 6.72
C TRP A 391 -2.51 26.27 5.97
N LEU A 392 -3.72 26.25 6.52
CA LEU A 392 -4.76 27.19 6.12
C LEU A 392 -4.75 28.37 7.06
N LYS A 393 -4.94 29.57 6.51
CA LYS A 393 -5.13 30.78 7.29
C LYS A 393 -6.48 31.37 6.95
N VAL A 394 -7.38 31.38 7.93
CA VAL A 394 -8.65 32.07 7.83
C VAL A 394 -8.48 33.44 8.48
N GLN A 395 -8.47 34.47 7.66
CA GLN A 395 -8.37 35.85 8.12
C GLN A 395 -9.76 36.46 8.19
N ILE A 396 -10.10 37.09 9.31
CA ILE A 396 -11.39 37.76 9.48
C ILE A 396 -11.13 39.20 9.96
N LEU A 397 -11.73 40.16 9.25
CA LEU A 397 -11.84 41.56 9.66
C LEU A 397 -13.30 41.84 9.98
N LYS A 398 -13.62 42.08 11.24
CA LYS A 398 -14.97 42.39 11.68
C LYS A 398 -15.25 43.89 11.58
N LEU A 399 -16.35 44.25 10.91
CA LEU A 399 -16.86 45.63 10.83
C LEU A 399 -18.19 45.85 11.58
N VAL A 400 -18.65 44.82 12.29
CA VAL A 400 -19.90 44.83 13.09
C VAL A 400 -19.60 44.91 14.59
N SER A 401 -20.60 45.21 15.43
CA SER A 401 -20.40 45.41 16.88
C SER A 401 -20.21 44.09 17.64
N LYS A 402 -20.96 43.03 17.30
CA LYS A 402 -20.92 41.74 18.03
C LYS A 402 -20.19 40.66 17.24
N PRO A 403 -19.25 39.89 17.84
CA PRO A 403 -18.48 38.86 17.13
C PRO A 403 -19.36 37.81 16.45
N GLU A 404 -20.47 37.45 17.07
CA GLU A 404 -21.45 36.50 16.54
C GLU A 404 -22.11 36.98 15.23
N ASP A 405 -22.15 38.29 14.98
CA ASP A 405 -22.77 38.86 13.78
C ASP A 405 -21.85 38.78 12.54
N TYR A 406 -20.58 38.38 12.71
CA TYR A 406 -19.65 38.12 11.60
C TYR A 406 -18.69 36.99 11.95
N ARG A 407 -19.07 35.75 11.63
CA ARG A 407 -18.36 34.52 11.97
C ARG A 407 -18.43 33.48 10.87
N LEU A 408 -17.52 32.51 10.91
CA LEU A 408 -17.53 31.35 10.03
C LEU A 408 -17.94 30.09 10.81
N ASP A 409 -19.14 29.60 10.51
CA ASP A 409 -19.70 28.36 11.06
C ASP A 409 -19.32 27.15 10.17
N ASP A 410 -19.56 25.94 10.69
CA ASP A 410 -19.48 24.67 9.94
C ASP A 410 -18.17 24.46 9.16
N VAL A 411 -17.06 24.96 9.70
CA VAL A 411 -15.75 24.84 9.05
C VAL A 411 -15.33 23.38 8.96
N CYS A 412 -15.14 22.92 7.73
CA CYS A 412 -14.68 21.57 7.43
C CYS A 412 -13.52 21.64 6.44
N ILE A 413 -12.43 20.94 6.76
CA ILE A 413 -11.28 20.75 5.89
C ILE A 413 -11.26 19.28 5.51
N GLU A 414 -11.33 18.99 4.22
CA GLU A 414 -11.16 17.65 3.67
C GLU A 414 -9.83 17.61 2.92
N THR A 415 -8.93 16.74 3.31
CA THR A 415 -7.64 16.51 2.64
C THR A 415 -7.70 15.16 1.96
N ASP A 416 -7.58 15.14 0.63
CA ASP A 416 -7.46 13.90 -0.14
C ASP A 416 -6.03 13.39 -0.05
N VAL A 417 -5.87 12.10 0.23
CA VAL A 417 -4.55 11.46 0.33
C VAL A 417 -4.44 10.23 -0.56
N GLU A 418 -3.24 9.91 -1.00
CA GLU A 418 -2.93 8.66 -1.72
C GLU A 418 -2.50 7.58 -0.73
N MET A 419 -3.16 6.42 -0.81
CA MET A 419 -2.94 5.30 0.11
C MET A 419 -2.61 4.02 -0.67
N ASN A 420 -1.77 3.18 -0.07
CA ASN A 420 -1.55 1.81 -0.52
C ASN A 420 -2.57 0.88 0.15
N VAL A 421 -3.47 0.24 -0.61
CA VAL A 421 -4.48 -0.69 -0.04
C VAL A 421 -3.87 -1.87 0.71
N HIS A 422 -2.64 -2.28 0.38
CA HIS A 422 -1.95 -3.35 1.08
C HIS A 422 -1.52 -2.94 2.50
N ALA A 423 -1.50 -1.64 2.81
CA ALA A 423 -1.26 -1.08 4.14
C ALA A 423 -2.54 -0.71 4.89
N SER A 424 -3.71 -0.88 4.27
CA SER A 424 -5.00 -0.58 4.90
C SER A 424 -5.49 -1.76 5.75
N PRO A 425 -6.33 -1.52 6.78
CA PRO A 425 -6.91 -2.56 7.63
C PRO A 425 -8.05 -3.31 6.90
N SER A 426 -7.70 -4.06 5.85
CA SER A 426 -8.66 -4.75 4.98
C SER A 426 -9.36 -5.90 5.67
N LEU A 427 -10.68 -5.96 5.54
CA LEU A 427 -11.50 -7.12 5.85
C LEU A 427 -11.39 -8.16 4.72
N THR A 428 -11.47 -9.43 5.10
CA THR A 428 -11.50 -10.60 4.23
C THR A 428 -12.72 -11.44 4.55
N LEU A 429 -13.06 -12.40 3.68
CA LEU A 429 -14.17 -13.31 3.93
C LEU A 429 -14.03 -14.01 5.30
N GLY A 430 -15.14 -14.14 6.02
CA GLY A 430 -15.18 -14.77 7.34
C GLY A 430 -14.87 -13.81 8.50
N LYS A 431 -14.26 -14.34 9.56
CA LYS A 431 -14.01 -13.62 10.81
C LYS A 431 -12.73 -12.79 10.72
N ASN A 432 -12.86 -11.49 10.94
CA ASN A 432 -11.75 -10.55 10.96
C ASN A 432 -11.47 -10.08 12.39
N GLN A 433 -10.25 -10.27 12.87
CA GLN A 433 -9.81 -9.74 14.15
C GLN A 433 -9.33 -8.30 13.97
N ILE A 434 -10.06 -7.35 14.56
CA ILE A 434 -9.73 -5.93 14.51
C ILE A 434 -9.08 -5.52 15.82
N ALA A 435 -7.96 -4.80 15.73
CA ALA A 435 -7.27 -4.25 16.89
C ALA A 435 -7.01 -2.76 16.69
N TYR A 436 -7.52 -1.96 17.62
CA TYR A 436 -7.28 -0.53 17.78
C TYR A 436 -6.22 -0.29 18.85
N ALA A 437 -5.35 0.70 18.61
CA ALA A 437 -4.46 1.22 19.64
C ALA A 437 -4.11 2.70 19.40
N ASP A 438 -3.83 3.45 20.48
CA ASP A 438 -3.35 4.83 20.45
C ASP A 438 -2.38 5.12 21.62
N ASP A 439 -1.59 6.20 21.53
CA ASP A 439 -0.57 6.57 22.52
C ASP A 439 -1.04 7.67 23.49
N THR A 440 -2.32 8.03 23.45
CA THR A 440 -2.87 9.17 24.20
C THR A 440 -2.76 8.96 25.69
N GLN A 441 -2.34 10.00 26.40
CA GLN A 441 -2.42 10.06 27.86
C GLN A 441 -3.74 10.74 28.25
N GLY A 442 -4.56 10.10 29.08
CA GLY A 442 -5.83 10.67 29.56
C GLY A 442 -7.10 10.20 28.83
N PRO A 443 -8.21 10.95 28.89
CA PRO A 443 -9.46 10.50 28.28
C PRO A 443 -9.37 10.50 26.75
N ARG A 444 -10.13 9.60 26.12
CA ARG A 444 -10.31 9.53 24.67
C ARG A 444 -11.70 8.99 24.37
N ARG A 445 -12.22 9.35 23.19
CA ARG A 445 -13.47 8.79 22.68
C ARG A 445 -13.39 8.72 21.17
N VAL A 446 -13.17 7.53 20.64
CA VAL A 446 -13.01 7.31 19.20
C VAL A 446 -14.14 6.45 18.70
N ARG A 447 -14.70 6.79 17.53
CA ARG A 447 -15.60 5.89 16.81
C ARG A 447 -14.89 5.33 15.60
N ILE A 448 -15.03 4.02 15.41
CA ILE A 448 -14.53 3.30 14.25
C ILE A 448 -15.73 2.74 13.50
N THR A 449 -15.88 3.07 12.22
CA THR A 449 -16.95 2.58 11.36
C THR A 449 -16.34 1.80 10.20
N HIS A 450 -16.71 0.54 10.07
CA HIS A 450 -16.37 -0.32 8.94
C HIS A 450 -17.56 -0.43 8.00
N VAL A 451 -17.32 -0.26 6.70
CA VAL A 451 -18.34 -0.42 5.66
C VAL A 451 -17.81 -1.38 4.60
N TRP A 452 -18.58 -2.44 4.31
CA TRP A 452 -18.22 -3.46 3.33
C TRP A 452 -19.42 -3.94 2.51
N ARG A 453 -19.15 -4.74 1.47
CA ARG A 453 -20.14 -5.47 0.69
C ARG A 453 -19.84 -6.97 0.74
N GLU A 454 -20.88 -7.76 0.59
CA GLU A 454 -20.79 -9.22 0.62
C GLU A 454 -21.38 -9.76 -0.67
N SER A 455 -20.63 -10.63 -1.36
CA SER A 455 -21.10 -11.27 -2.57
C SER A 455 -21.14 -12.77 -2.45
N SER A 456 -22.27 -13.34 -2.88
CA SER A 456 -22.48 -14.78 -3.08
C SER A 456 -22.82 -15.09 -4.54
N GLU A 457 -22.54 -14.16 -5.46
CA GLU A 457 -22.87 -14.36 -6.87
C GLU A 457 -22.14 -15.58 -7.46
N ASN A 458 -20.94 -15.90 -6.94
CA ASN A 458 -20.14 -17.06 -7.35
C ASN A 458 -19.69 -17.87 -6.13
N THR A 459 -19.62 -19.19 -6.28
CA THR A 459 -19.10 -20.12 -5.28
C THR A 459 -17.70 -20.57 -5.68
N PRO A 460 -16.65 -20.27 -4.90
CA PRO A 460 -15.32 -20.79 -5.17
C PRO A 460 -15.30 -22.32 -5.38
N PRO A 461 -14.50 -22.84 -6.32
CA PRO A 461 -14.32 -24.28 -6.49
C PRO A 461 -13.81 -24.96 -5.21
N SER A 462 -14.06 -26.27 -5.11
CA SER A 462 -13.43 -27.08 -4.05
C SER A 462 -11.90 -27.08 -4.20
N THR A 463 -11.17 -27.08 -3.09
CA THR A 463 -9.71 -27.23 -3.11
C THR A 463 -9.27 -28.52 -3.83
N PRO A 464 -8.32 -28.45 -4.77
CA PRO A 464 -7.66 -29.62 -5.35
C PRO A 464 -7.09 -30.60 -4.31
N THR A 465 -7.20 -31.91 -4.56
CA THR A 465 -6.78 -32.97 -3.62
C THR A 465 -6.04 -34.11 -4.33
N ASP A 466 -5.59 -35.12 -3.58
CA ASP A 466 -5.02 -36.36 -4.12
C ASP A 466 -3.84 -36.16 -5.09
N GLY A 467 -2.88 -35.29 -4.69
CA GLY A 467 -1.69 -34.97 -5.48
C GLY A 467 -0.81 -36.19 -5.79
N ARG A 468 -0.33 -36.27 -7.04
CA ARG A 468 0.57 -37.32 -7.54
C ARG A 468 1.64 -36.68 -8.43
N HIS A 469 2.82 -37.31 -8.52
CA HIS A 469 3.83 -36.90 -9.49
C HIS A 469 4.39 -38.09 -10.29
N ALA A 470 4.75 -37.84 -11.54
CA ALA A 470 5.51 -38.76 -12.39
C ALA A 470 6.30 -37.96 -13.43
N ASP A 471 7.59 -38.25 -13.58
CA ASP A 471 8.47 -37.61 -14.58
C ASP A 471 8.41 -36.06 -14.60
N GLY A 472 8.31 -35.44 -13.42
CA GLY A 472 8.20 -33.98 -13.25
C GLY A 472 6.82 -33.40 -13.54
N VAL A 473 5.84 -34.22 -13.93
CA VAL A 473 4.43 -33.82 -14.01
C VAL A 473 3.83 -33.91 -12.63
N LEU A 474 3.33 -32.79 -12.10
CA LEU A 474 2.48 -32.74 -10.92
C LEU A 474 1.03 -32.88 -11.38
N SER A 475 0.25 -33.73 -10.74
CA SER A 475 -1.16 -33.97 -11.08
C SER A 475 -1.98 -34.09 -9.81
N TRP A 476 -3.27 -33.81 -9.90
CA TRP A 476 -4.20 -33.83 -8.77
C TRP A 476 -5.58 -34.26 -9.22
N ARG A 477 -6.45 -34.53 -8.26
CA ARG A 477 -7.88 -34.66 -8.53
C ARG A 477 -8.46 -33.28 -8.82
N GLY A 478 -9.11 -33.16 -9.98
CA GLY A 478 -9.74 -31.92 -10.41
C GLY A 478 -10.77 -31.40 -9.39
N ALA A 479 -10.80 -30.07 -9.23
CA ALA A 479 -11.77 -29.39 -8.40
C ALA A 479 -13.19 -29.56 -8.97
N THR A 480 -14.17 -29.61 -8.07
CA THR A 480 -15.59 -29.52 -8.42
C THR A 480 -16.08 -28.11 -8.14
N ASP A 481 -16.89 -27.58 -9.05
CA ASP A 481 -17.53 -26.28 -8.89
C ASP A 481 -19.00 -26.46 -8.51
N ALA A 482 -19.45 -25.78 -7.46
CA ALA A 482 -20.82 -25.93 -6.95
C ALA A 482 -21.87 -25.25 -7.84
N ASP A 483 -21.47 -24.24 -8.62
CA ASP A 483 -22.33 -23.51 -9.54
C ASP A 483 -22.35 -24.16 -10.94
N GLY A 484 -21.51 -25.19 -11.14
CA GLY A 484 -21.38 -25.92 -12.41
C GLY A 484 -20.45 -25.23 -13.41
N ASP A 485 -19.59 -24.32 -12.93
CA ASP A 485 -18.63 -23.62 -13.76
C ASP A 485 -17.44 -24.49 -14.13
N GLU A 486 -16.89 -24.23 -15.31
CA GLU A 486 -15.68 -24.89 -15.78
C GLU A 486 -14.47 -24.36 -14.99
N ILE A 487 -13.58 -25.28 -14.61
CA ILE A 487 -12.26 -24.92 -14.09
C ILE A 487 -11.39 -24.54 -15.27
N VAL A 488 -10.91 -23.29 -15.30
CA VAL A 488 -10.18 -22.72 -16.44
C VAL A 488 -8.69 -22.54 -16.16
N ASP A 489 -8.28 -22.59 -14.90
CA ASP A 489 -6.90 -22.32 -14.51
C ASP A 489 -6.52 -22.97 -13.18
N HIS A 490 -5.21 -23.08 -12.93
CA HIS A 490 -4.66 -23.50 -11.65
C HIS A 490 -3.46 -22.62 -11.27
N TRP A 491 -3.28 -22.37 -9.97
CA TRP A 491 -2.08 -21.74 -9.42
C TRP A 491 -1.32 -22.79 -8.62
N VAL A 492 -0.14 -23.17 -9.11
CA VAL A 492 0.74 -24.18 -8.51
C VAL A 492 1.90 -23.52 -7.76
N GLU A 493 1.97 -23.88 -6.48
CA GLU A 493 2.92 -23.55 -5.42
C GLU A 493 3.95 -24.63 -5.05
N VAL A 494 5.14 -24.81 -5.66
CA VAL A 494 6.11 -25.83 -5.19
C VAL A 494 7.10 -25.29 -4.14
N ARG A 495 7.36 -26.10 -3.12
CA ARG A 495 8.07 -25.76 -1.89
C ARG A 495 9.05 -26.86 -1.49
N GLY A 496 10.13 -26.48 -0.79
CA GLY A 496 11.11 -27.42 -0.22
C GLY A 496 10.80 -27.86 1.22
N ASP A 497 9.85 -27.21 1.88
CA ASP A 497 9.45 -27.48 3.27
C ASP A 497 7.97 -27.84 3.39
N ALA A 498 7.65 -28.70 4.36
CA ALA A 498 6.29 -29.17 4.62
C ALA A 498 5.37 -28.05 5.14
N ASP A 499 5.95 -27.00 5.72
CA ASP A 499 5.22 -25.83 6.20
C ASP A 499 4.84 -24.86 5.07
N LEU A 500 5.23 -25.17 3.82
CA LEU A 500 4.89 -24.45 2.59
C LEU A 500 5.20 -22.94 2.63
N ARG A 501 6.23 -22.51 3.35
CA ARG A 501 6.43 -21.08 3.64
C ARG A 501 7.03 -20.31 2.46
N TRP A 502 7.99 -20.90 1.76
CA TRP A 502 8.83 -20.19 0.79
C TRP A 502 8.88 -20.85 -0.59
N PRO A 503 8.68 -20.09 -1.68
CA PRO A 503 8.74 -20.67 -3.02
C PRO A 503 10.12 -21.26 -3.22
N LEU A 504 10.17 -22.47 -3.77
CA LEU A 504 11.46 -23.09 -4.05
C LEU A 504 12.22 -22.23 -5.06
N ALA A 505 11.52 -21.83 -6.14
CA ALA A 505 12.00 -20.95 -7.20
C ALA A 505 10.82 -20.15 -7.77
N CYS A 506 11.09 -19.02 -8.41
CA CYS A 506 10.07 -18.23 -9.12
C CYS A 506 9.42 -19.03 -10.27
N ASP A 507 10.16 -19.94 -10.90
CA ASP A 507 9.66 -20.88 -11.92
C ASP A 507 8.69 -21.93 -11.38
N LEU A 508 8.62 -22.07 -10.06
CA LEU A 508 7.81 -23.05 -9.36
C LEU A 508 6.65 -22.42 -8.57
N GLU A 509 6.38 -21.13 -8.77
CA GLU A 509 5.19 -20.40 -8.32
C GLU A 509 4.49 -19.82 -9.55
N ARG A 510 3.51 -20.54 -10.12
CA ARG A 510 2.94 -20.23 -11.46
C ARG A 510 1.43 -20.43 -11.55
N VAL A 511 0.80 -19.56 -12.32
CA VAL A 511 -0.51 -19.84 -12.93
C VAL A 511 -0.29 -20.68 -14.19
N THR A 512 -1.02 -21.79 -14.35
CA THR A 512 -0.81 -22.78 -15.42
C THR A 512 -1.37 -22.33 -16.77
N GLY A 513 -2.36 -21.43 -16.76
CA GLY A 513 -3.15 -21.06 -17.94
C GLY A 513 -4.03 -22.20 -18.45
N SER A 514 -4.35 -23.18 -17.60
CA SER A 514 -5.06 -24.39 -18.00
C SER A 514 -5.95 -24.96 -16.90
N GLY A 515 -7.16 -25.37 -17.32
CA GLY A 515 -8.10 -26.15 -16.52
C GLY A 515 -7.74 -27.63 -16.35
N ASP A 516 -6.69 -28.11 -17.04
CA ASP A 516 -6.21 -29.48 -16.83
C ASP A 516 -5.66 -29.62 -15.40
N PRO A 517 -6.03 -30.67 -14.63
CA PRO A 517 -5.57 -30.88 -13.26
C PRO A 517 -4.16 -31.50 -13.21
N ARG A 518 -3.24 -30.92 -13.99
CA ARG A 518 -1.84 -31.30 -14.08
C ARG A 518 -0.99 -30.12 -14.52
N TRP A 519 0.28 -30.15 -14.16
CA TRP A 519 1.26 -29.17 -14.57
C TRP A 519 2.65 -29.80 -14.69
N GLN A 520 3.33 -29.54 -15.80
CA GLN A 520 4.70 -29.96 -16.02
C GLN A 520 5.63 -28.96 -15.31
N ALA A 521 6.31 -29.39 -14.26
CA ALA A 521 7.35 -28.57 -13.65
C ALA A 521 8.47 -28.30 -14.68
N PRO A 522 9.00 -27.07 -14.76
CA PRO A 522 10.10 -26.75 -15.65
C PRO A 522 11.31 -27.69 -15.42
N PRO A 523 11.88 -28.29 -16.48
CA PRO A 523 12.97 -29.25 -16.35
C PRO A 523 14.17 -28.68 -15.59
N GLY A 524 14.80 -29.52 -14.77
CA GLY A 524 16.07 -29.17 -14.09
C GLY A 524 15.95 -28.33 -12.82
N TRP A 525 14.73 -28.03 -12.35
CA TRP A 525 14.51 -27.31 -11.08
C TRP A 525 14.29 -28.22 -9.87
N LEU A 526 13.82 -29.45 -10.09
CA LEU A 526 13.61 -30.44 -9.03
C LEU A 526 14.83 -31.37 -8.96
N ASN A 527 15.60 -31.25 -7.89
CA ASN A 527 16.77 -32.10 -7.66
C ASN A 527 16.35 -33.55 -7.37
N PRO A 528 17.03 -34.56 -7.95
CA PRO A 528 16.76 -35.97 -7.66
C PRO A 528 16.99 -36.33 -6.19
N GLY A 529 16.13 -37.19 -5.64
CA GLY A 529 16.26 -37.71 -4.26
C GLY A 529 15.80 -36.74 -3.17
N GLU A 530 15.36 -35.54 -3.53
CA GLU A 530 14.80 -34.56 -2.60
C GLU A 530 13.29 -34.71 -2.47
N THR A 531 12.76 -34.33 -1.31
CA THR A 531 11.31 -34.27 -1.07
C THR A 531 10.81 -32.85 -1.29
N TYR A 532 9.72 -32.73 -2.05
CA TYR A 532 9.05 -31.46 -2.31
C TYR A 532 7.58 -31.55 -1.91
N PHE A 533 7.02 -30.40 -1.61
CA PHE A 533 5.60 -30.24 -1.31
C PHE A 533 5.03 -29.22 -2.27
N TRP A 534 3.73 -29.31 -2.57
CA TRP A 534 3.08 -28.30 -3.40
C TRP A 534 1.67 -27.99 -2.96
N HIS A 535 1.25 -26.77 -3.24
CA HIS A 535 -0.11 -26.28 -3.08
C HIS A 535 -0.71 -25.98 -4.45
N VAL A 536 -2.02 -26.23 -4.63
CA VAL A 536 -2.71 -25.90 -5.88
C VAL A 536 -4.04 -25.23 -5.56
N ARG A 537 -4.29 -24.09 -6.18
CA ARG A 537 -5.61 -23.44 -6.22
C ARG A 537 -6.23 -23.63 -7.59
N ALA A 538 -7.53 -23.92 -7.66
CA ALA A 538 -8.28 -24.00 -8.92
C ALA A 538 -9.07 -22.71 -9.16
N LYS A 539 -9.18 -22.27 -10.41
CA LYS A 539 -9.96 -21.09 -10.80
C LYS A 539 -11.15 -21.49 -11.66
N ASP A 540 -12.34 -21.04 -11.31
CA ASP A 540 -13.51 -21.16 -12.20
C ASP A 540 -13.50 -20.11 -13.33
N LYS A 541 -14.38 -20.31 -14.32
CA LYS A 541 -14.54 -19.41 -15.47
C LYS A 541 -15.01 -17.99 -15.11
N ARG A 542 -15.59 -17.79 -13.93
CA ARG A 542 -16.08 -16.49 -13.42
C ARG A 542 -15.03 -15.78 -12.57
N GLY A 543 -13.93 -16.45 -12.29
CA GLY A 543 -12.73 -15.93 -11.71
C GLY A 543 -12.59 -16.06 -10.21
N ALA A 544 -13.38 -16.91 -9.54
CA ALA A 544 -13.10 -17.26 -8.15
C ALA A 544 -12.08 -18.41 -8.08
N TRP A 545 -11.20 -18.31 -7.08
CA TRP A 545 -10.17 -19.28 -6.76
C TRP A 545 -10.61 -20.08 -5.54
N SER A 546 -10.34 -21.39 -5.55
CA SER A 546 -10.38 -22.19 -4.34
C SER A 546 -9.42 -21.62 -3.28
N ASP A 547 -9.62 -22.04 -2.03
CA ASP A 547 -8.62 -21.86 -0.97
C ASP A 547 -7.29 -22.50 -1.39
#